data_AF-A0AAW6SIC7-F1
#
_entry.id   AF-A0AAW6SIC7-F1
#
_cell.length_a   1.000
_cell.length_b   1.000
_cell.length_c   1.000
_cell.angle_alpha   90.00
_cell.angle_beta   90.00
_cell.angle_gamma   90.00
#
_symmetry.space_group_name_H-M   'P 1'
#
loop_
_entity.id
_entity.type
_entity.pdbx_description
1 polymer ?
#
loop_
_entity_poly.entity_id
_entity_poly.type
_entity_poly.pdbx_seq_one_letter_code
_entity_poly.pdbx_strand_id
1 'polypeptide(L)'
;MATVLGGCAAVEPKFDNVEPVVGPPVTSNNTPYSECLVSLSRVQGATNLPVIAVGQVTDKTGQRSYSTVTESAAVTQGVSEMLISALYKTRKVHLTERLDVRVPLAEQQLFEQKALAYTPRNLAVLPSHFVVLGALTELNYNISSGGARLFVSGIGAGLRTAVINVGLDLRMVDIRTFRTVYVTSLQKQVVGYEVEAGIYRFFGNQLIEFDSGAVRNEPLQLGVRSVVEMGAYQLLTEGLGLPVPAGQECALHPGQHVADDDSNTQQVAAANTSSNAASGNEAVATPLQATPASEVPAASSAAQ
;
A
#
# COMPACT_ATOMS: atom_id res chain seq x y z
N MET A 1 -54.60 -34.67 -45.70
CA MET A 1 -53.37 -33.86 -45.64
C MET A 1 -53.70 -32.53 -45.00
N ALA A 2 -53.33 -32.34 -43.73
CA ALA A 2 -53.52 -31.09 -43.01
C ALA A 2 -52.20 -30.30 -43.06
N THR A 3 -52.21 -29.15 -43.70
CA THR A 3 -51.09 -28.22 -43.82
C THR A 3 -51.01 -27.35 -42.56
N VAL A 4 -49.95 -27.51 -41.78
CA VAL A 4 -49.63 -26.62 -40.64
C VAL A 4 -48.74 -25.48 -41.17
N LEU A 5 -49.30 -24.28 -41.26
CA LEU A 5 -48.54 -23.06 -41.55
C LEU A 5 -47.80 -22.61 -40.28
N GLY A 6 -46.48 -22.82 -40.25
CA GLY A 6 -45.61 -22.25 -39.22
C GLY A 6 -45.30 -20.79 -39.53
N GLY A 7 -45.90 -19.85 -38.80
CA GLY A 7 -45.55 -18.44 -38.84
C GLY A 7 -44.27 -18.18 -38.04
N CYS A 8 -43.27 -17.53 -38.64
CA CYS A 8 -42.13 -16.97 -37.92
C CYS A 8 -42.58 -15.69 -37.20
N ALA A 9 -42.77 -15.77 -35.88
CA ALA A 9 -42.83 -14.58 -35.05
C ALA A 9 -41.40 -14.08 -34.80
N ALA A 10 -41.05 -12.92 -35.35
CA ALA A 10 -39.82 -12.23 -34.98
C ALA A 10 -39.97 -11.74 -33.53
N VAL A 11 -39.25 -12.38 -32.61
CA VAL A 11 -39.08 -11.88 -31.25
C VAL A 11 -38.04 -10.77 -31.33
N GLU A 12 -38.49 -9.51 -31.40
CA GLU A 12 -37.58 -8.38 -31.18
C GLU A 12 -37.16 -8.39 -29.71
N PRO A 13 -35.85 -8.50 -29.39
CA PRO A 13 -35.40 -8.40 -28.01
C PRO A 13 -35.67 -6.97 -27.53
N LYS A 14 -36.68 -6.83 -26.68
CA LYS A 14 -36.95 -5.60 -25.95
C LYS A 14 -35.85 -5.46 -24.89
N PHE A 15 -34.88 -4.61 -25.15
CA PHE A 15 -33.89 -4.25 -24.14
C PHE A 15 -34.54 -3.25 -23.19
N ASP A 16 -35.09 -3.74 -22.08
CA ASP A 16 -35.41 -2.87 -20.94
C ASP A 16 -34.11 -2.22 -20.43
N ASN A 17 -34.19 -0.99 -19.95
CA ASN A 17 -33.04 -0.30 -19.37
C ASN A 17 -32.54 -1.10 -18.15
N VAL A 18 -31.39 -1.78 -18.31
CA VAL A 18 -30.71 -2.46 -17.21
C VAL A 18 -29.97 -1.41 -16.40
N GLU A 19 -30.44 -1.11 -15.19
CA GLU A 19 -29.71 -0.25 -14.27
C GLU A 19 -28.40 -0.95 -13.86
N PRO A 20 -27.24 -0.33 -14.12
CA PRO A 20 -25.97 -0.92 -13.73
C PRO A 20 -25.85 -0.94 -12.21
N VAL A 21 -25.31 -2.02 -11.66
CA VAL A 21 -24.90 -2.06 -10.27
C VAL A 21 -23.75 -1.05 -10.08
N VAL A 22 -24.04 0.06 -9.41
CA VAL A 22 -23.04 1.09 -9.07
C VAL A 22 -22.40 0.73 -7.73
N GLY A 23 -21.08 0.57 -7.72
CA GLY A 23 -20.30 0.30 -6.51
C GLY A 23 -20.10 1.55 -5.63
N PRO A 24 -19.23 1.46 -4.59
CA PRO A 24 -18.90 2.58 -3.72
C PRO A 24 -18.34 3.80 -4.47
N PRO A 25 -18.56 5.04 -3.96
CA PRO A 25 -18.07 6.26 -4.61
C PRO A 25 -16.55 6.40 -4.53
N VAL A 26 -15.99 7.23 -5.41
CA VAL A 26 -14.57 7.62 -5.37
C VAL A 26 -14.27 8.37 -4.07
N THR A 27 -13.18 8.01 -3.40
CA THR A 27 -12.71 8.62 -2.13
C THR A 27 -11.32 9.23 -2.28
N SER A 28 -10.93 10.10 -1.34
CA SER A 28 -9.58 10.68 -1.31
C SER A 28 -8.55 9.67 -0.80
N ASN A 29 -7.37 9.63 -1.43
CA ASN A 29 -6.27 8.75 -1.03
C ASN A 29 -5.45 9.39 0.12
N ASN A 30 -6.03 9.38 1.32
CA ASN A 30 -5.42 9.94 2.53
C ASN A 30 -4.78 8.84 3.38
N THR A 31 -3.69 9.19 4.05
CA THR A 31 -3.03 8.35 5.07
C THR A 31 -3.19 9.01 6.44
N PRO A 32 -2.85 8.32 7.55
CA PRO A 32 -2.78 8.96 8.86
C PRO A 32 -1.90 10.23 8.90
N TYR A 33 -0.87 10.31 8.04
CA TYR A 33 0.02 11.49 7.95
C TYR A 33 -0.55 12.62 7.08
N SER A 34 -1.64 12.40 6.34
CA SER A 34 -2.28 13.46 5.57
C SER A 34 -2.81 14.58 6.46
N GLU A 35 -3.30 14.26 7.66
CA GLU A 35 -3.76 15.26 8.63
C GLU A 35 -2.62 16.15 9.13
N CYS A 36 -1.43 15.57 9.34
CA CYS A 36 -0.20 16.29 9.68
C CYS A 36 0.14 17.34 8.63
N LEU A 37 0.13 16.96 7.36
CA LEU A 37 0.42 17.87 6.25
C LEU A 37 -0.62 18.99 6.16
N VAL A 38 -1.90 18.66 6.32
CA VAL A 38 -2.98 19.66 6.32
C VAL A 38 -2.86 20.60 7.53
N SER A 39 -2.40 20.13 8.69
CA SER A 39 -2.19 20.97 9.88
C SER A 39 -1.22 22.12 9.61
N LEU A 40 -0.15 21.86 8.82
CA LEU A 40 0.85 22.86 8.45
C LEU A 40 0.23 24.03 7.66
N SER A 41 -0.86 23.80 6.93
CA SER A 41 -1.55 24.87 6.20
C SER A 41 -2.10 25.97 7.10
N ARG A 42 -2.40 25.65 8.37
CA ARG A 42 -2.98 26.56 9.37
C ARG A 42 -1.95 27.43 10.08
N VAL A 43 -0.66 27.15 9.90
CA VAL A 43 0.44 27.91 10.49
C VAL A 43 0.38 29.36 10.01
N GLN A 44 0.31 30.30 10.94
CA GLN A 44 0.28 31.74 10.64
C GLN A 44 1.70 32.31 10.56
N GLY A 45 1.89 33.43 9.85
CA GLY A 45 3.17 34.14 9.78
C GLY A 45 4.20 33.61 8.77
N ALA A 46 3.97 32.45 8.15
CA ALA A 46 4.77 31.97 7.02
C ALA A 46 4.38 32.71 5.72
N THR A 47 4.92 33.91 5.50
CA THR A 47 4.66 34.74 4.31
C THR A 47 5.66 34.50 3.19
N ASN A 48 6.91 34.18 3.52
CA ASN A 48 7.97 33.87 2.55
C ASN A 48 8.05 32.35 2.31
N LEU A 49 7.11 31.84 1.51
CA LEU A 49 7.06 30.41 1.21
C LEU A 49 8.22 30.00 0.28
N PRO A 50 8.95 28.92 0.58
CA PRO A 50 10.02 28.44 -0.29
C PRO A 50 9.45 27.89 -1.60
N VAL A 51 10.17 28.12 -2.70
CA VAL A 51 9.90 27.45 -3.98
C VAL A 51 10.66 26.12 -4.00
N ILE A 52 9.93 25.01 -4.08
CA ILE A 52 10.48 23.66 -4.07
C ILE A 52 10.19 22.98 -5.41
N ALA A 53 11.23 22.41 -6.00
CA ALA A 53 11.11 21.47 -7.09
C ALA A 53 11.14 20.03 -6.55
N VAL A 54 10.35 19.13 -7.11
CA VAL A 54 10.47 17.69 -6.88
C VAL A 54 11.16 17.09 -8.08
N GLY A 55 12.31 16.44 -7.87
CA GLY A 55 12.94 15.63 -8.89
C GLY A 55 12.52 14.17 -8.77
N GLN A 56 13.22 13.28 -9.46
CA GLN A 56 12.87 11.88 -9.47
C GLN A 56 13.09 11.22 -8.11
N VAL A 57 12.04 10.54 -7.64
CA VAL A 57 12.07 9.59 -6.54
C VAL A 57 11.79 8.21 -7.13
N THR A 58 12.86 7.44 -7.38
CA THR A 58 12.77 6.16 -8.10
C THR A 58 12.71 4.97 -7.16
N ASP A 59 12.10 3.89 -7.62
CA ASP A 59 12.22 2.60 -6.96
C ASP A 59 13.62 2.01 -7.23
N LYS A 60 14.40 1.83 -6.16
CA LYS A 60 15.73 1.22 -6.16
C LYS A 60 15.79 -0.07 -5.36
N THR A 61 14.65 -0.63 -4.99
CA THR A 61 14.56 -1.89 -4.24
C THR A 61 14.93 -3.10 -5.10
N GLY A 62 14.78 -2.98 -6.42
CA GLY A 62 15.01 -4.06 -7.38
C GLY A 62 13.91 -5.13 -7.37
N GLN A 63 12.87 -4.99 -6.55
CA GLN A 63 11.82 -5.99 -6.40
C GLN A 63 10.88 -6.01 -7.60
N ARG A 64 10.61 -7.22 -8.09
CA ARG A 64 9.72 -7.48 -9.22
C ARG A 64 8.65 -8.47 -8.80
N SER A 65 7.41 -8.19 -9.20
CA SER A 65 6.33 -9.14 -9.10
C SER A 65 6.39 -10.07 -10.32
N TYR A 66 6.62 -11.35 -10.05
CA TYR A 66 6.62 -12.39 -11.06
C TYR A 66 5.22 -13.01 -11.13
N SER A 67 4.45 -12.62 -12.13
CA SER A 67 3.30 -13.41 -12.58
C SER A 67 3.75 -14.33 -13.72
N THR A 68 3.13 -15.50 -13.86
CA THR A 68 3.49 -16.54 -14.85
C THR A 68 3.51 -16.06 -16.30
N VAL A 69 3.00 -14.85 -16.58
CA VAL A 69 2.89 -14.27 -17.93
C VAL A 69 3.53 -12.89 -18.05
N THR A 70 3.75 -12.16 -16.95
CA THR A 70 4.30 -10.78 -17.01
C THR A 70 5.18 -10.46 -15.80
N GLU A 71 6.33 -9.85 -16.09
CA GLU A 71 7.17 -9.21 -15.07
C GLU A 71 6.69 -7.77 -14.87
N SER A 72 6.38 -7.40 -13.63
CA SER A 72 5.97 -6.04 -13.27
C SER A 72 6.75 -5.55 -12.07
N ALA A 73 6.86 -4.22 -11.91
CA ALA A 73 7.44 -3.66 -10.70
C ALA A 73 6.58 -4.03 -9.49
N ALA A 74 7.22 -4.46 -8.40
CA ALA A 74 6.50 -4.80 -7.17
C ALA A 74 5.84 -3.58 -6.49
N VAL A 75 6.39 -2.39 -6.76
CA VAL A 75 5.93 -1.12 -6.20
C VAL A 75 5.68 -0.10 -7.30
N THR A 76 4.86 0.91 -6.98
CA THR A 76 4.54 2.03 -7.86
C THR A 76 5.79 2.81 -8.27
N GLN A 77 5.82 3.23 -9.54
CA GLN A 77 6.84 4.17 -10.06
C GLN A 77 6.41 5.64 -9.87
N GLY A 78 5.27 5.89 -9.22
CA GLY A 78 4.68 7.21 -9.03
C GLY A 78 5.03 7.89 -7.71
N VAL A 79 6.18 7.56 -7.10
CA VAL A 79 6.56 8.07 -5.77
C VAL A 79 6.82 9.59 -5.82
N SER A 80 7.37 10.10 -6.93
CA SER A 80 7.59 11.53 -7.14
C SER A 80 6.28 12.32 -7.08
N GLU A 81 5.22 11.80 -7.68
CA GLU A 81 3.88 12.37 -7.74
C GLU A 81 3.19 12.31 -6.37
N MET A 82 3.44 11.25 -5.59
CA MET A 82 3.02 11.18 -4.19
C MET A 82 3.65 12.30 -3.37
N LEU A 83 4.94 12.60 -3.59
CA LEU A 83 5.66 13.67 -2.90
C LEU A 83 5.17 15.06 -3.32
N ILE A 84 4.95 15.29 -4.61
CA ILE A 84 4.33 16.52 -5.13
C ILE A 84 2.95 16.73 -4.48
N SER A 85 2.13 15.69 -4.44
CA SER A 85 0.80 15.73 -3.81
C SER A 85 0.88 16.02 -2.31
N ALA A 86 1.84 15.41 -1.61
CA ALA A 86 2.06 15.62 -0.18
C ALA A 86 2.48 17.07 0.13
N LEU A 87 3.45 17.61 -0.61
CA LEU A 87 3.88 18.99 -0.47
C LEU A 87 2.75 19.98 -0.79
N TYR A 88 1.93 19.68 -1.81
CA TYR A 88 0.78 20.51 -2.18
C TYR A 88 -0.29 20.58 -1.06
N LYS A 89 -0.54 19.48 -0.34
CA LYS A 89 -1.48 19.45 0.81
C LYS A 89 -1.12 20.48 1.89
N THR A 90 0.16 20.82 2.04
CA THR A 90 0.64 21.74 3.08
C THR A 90 0.27 23.20 2.82
N ARG A 91 0.13 23.60 1.55
CA ARG A 91 -0.02 25.01 1.13
C ARG A 91 1.04 25.97 1.69
N LYS A 92 2.18 25.45 2.15
CA LYS A 92 3.31 26.23 2.70
C LYS A 92 4.54 26.23 1.82
N VAL A 93 4.39 25.80 0.57
CA VAL A 93 5.44 25.80 -0.44
C VAL A 93 4.88 26.20 -1.79
N HIS A 94 5.69 26.86 -2.60
CA HIS A 94 5.41 27.01 -4.03
C HIS A 94 6.07 25.87 -4.77
N LEU A 95 5.30 25.09 -5.53
CA LEU A 95 5.85 24.01 -6.34
C LEU A 95 6.19 24.53 -7.73
N THR A 96 7.38 24.17 -8.22
CA THR A 96 7.77 24.40 -9.61
C THR A 96 8.04 23.07 -10.30
N GLU A 97 7.58 22.95 -11.54
CA GLU A 97 7.77 21.75 -12.36
C GLU A 97 9.24 21.60 -12.78
N ARG A 98 9.86 20.49 -12.40
CA ARG A 98 11.23 20.07 -12.78
C ARG A 98 11.35 18.55 -12.93
N LEU A 99 10.27 17.80 -12.69
CA LEU A 99 10.20 16.36 -12.87
C LEU A 99 10.04 16.03 -14.36
N ASP A 100 9.09 16.67 -15.03
CA ASP A 100 8.92 16.59 -16.48
C ASP A 100 9.19 17.94 -17.16
N VAL A 101 10.47 18.19 -17.43
CA VAL A 101 10.92 19.41 -18.12
C VAL A 101 10.53 19.44 -19.61
N ARG A 102 10.00 18.35 -20.18
CA ARG A 102 9.64 18.30 -21.60
C ARG A 102 8.47 19.22 -21.90
N VAL A 103 7.48 19.29 -21.00
CA VAL A 103 6.31 20.16 -21.14
C VAL A 103 6.71 21.64 -21.17
N PRO A 104 7.40 22.22 -20.16
CA PRO A 104 7.78 23.62 -20.20
C PRO A 104 8.75 23.95 -21.34
N LEU A 105 9.61 23.01 -21.75
CA LEU A 105 10.47 23.19 -22.91
C LEU A 105 9.69 23.22 -24.22
N ALA A 106 8.69 22.34 -24.37
CA ALA A 106 7.81 22.33 -25.54
C ALA A 106 6.98 23.63 -25.64
N GLU A 107 6.43 24.10 -24.53
CA GLU A 107 5.74 25.41 -24.47
C GLU A 107 6.68 26.56 -24.85
N GLN A 108 7.94 26.51 -24.38
CA GLN A 108 8.93 27.52 -24.76
C GLN A 108 9.22 27.49 -26.26
N GLN A 109 9.37 26.30 -26.86
CA GLN A 109 9.59 26.14 -28.30
C GLN A 109 8.41 26.65 -29.13
N LEU A 110 7.17 26.36 -28.73
CA LEU A 110 5.97 26.87 -29.39
C LEU A 110 5.90 28.40 -29.36
N PHE A 111 6.31 29.02 -28.25
CA PHE A 111 6.43 30.46 -28.13
C PHE A 111 7.46 31.04 -29.09
N GLU A 112 8.67 30.46 -29.14
CA GLU A 112 9.75 30.90 -30.04
C GLU A 112 9.34 30.78 -31.52
N GLN A 113 8.60 29.72 -31.87
CA GLN A 113 8.08 29.49 -33.23
C GLN A 113 6.84 30.34 -33.57
N LYS A 114 6.32 31.12 -32.62
CA LYS A 114 5.05 31.87 -32.77
C LYS A 114 3.87 30.99 -33.18
N ALA A 115 3.87 29.72 -32.74
CA ALA A 115 2.87 28.72 -33.07
C ALA A 115 1.68 28.69 -32.08
N LEU A 116 1.62 29.66 -31.15
CA LEU A 116 0.57 29.78 -30.16
C LEU A 116 -0.60 30.62 -30.69
N ALA A 117 -1.82 30.14 -30.47
CA ALA A 117 -3.06 30.81 -30.91
C ALA A 117 -3.35 32.13 -30.17
N TYR A 118 -2.65 32.41 -29.09
CA TYR A 118 -2.79 33.61 -28.26
C TYR A 118 -1.41 34.22 -28.01
N THR A 119 -1.35 35.54 -27.79
CA THR A 119 -0.11 36.19 -27.34
C THR A 119 0.15 35.75 -25.89
N PRO A 120 1.14 34.89 -25.64
CA PRO A 120 1.35 34.42 -24.28
C PRO A 120 2.02 35.53 -23.48
N ARG A 121 1.74 35.55 -22.19
CA ARG A 121 2.58 36.29 -21.24
C ARG A 121 3.96 35.65 -21.24
N ASN A 122 5.02 36.45 -21.04
CA ASN A 122 6.37 35.91 -20.86
C ASN A 122 6.35 34.77 -19.84
N LEU A 123 6.89 33.59 -20.20
CA LEU A 123 7.02 32.46 -19.29
C LEU A 123 7.93 32.87 -18.14
N ALA A 124 7.33 33.16 -16.97
CA ALA A 124 8.07 33.46 -15.76
C ALA A 124 8.22 32.19 -14.93
N VAL A 125 9.24 31.39 -15.25
CA VAL A 125 9.57 30.19 -14.45
C VAL A 125 10.12 30.65 -13.11
N LEU A 126 9.42 30.31 -12.02
CA LEU A 126 9.92 30.60 -10.68
C LEU A 126 11.21 29.81 -10.43
N PRO A 127 12.31 30.47 -10.02
CA PRO A 127 13.51 29.75 -9.61
C PRO A 127 13.21 28.96 -8.34
N SER A 128 13.48 27.66 -8.35
CA SER A 128 13.42 26.85 -7.14
C SER A 128 14.56 27.20 -6.20
N HIS A 129 14.26 27.33 -4.92
CA HIS A 129 15.27 27.43 -3.86
C HIS A 129 15.86 26.06 -3.55
N PHE A 130 14.99 25.05 -3.50
CA PHE A 130 15.34 23.68 -3.15
C PHE A 130 14.85 22.69 -4.20
N VAL A 131 15.57 21.59 -4.35
CA VAL A 131 15.10 20.39 -5.04
C VAL A 131 15.08 19.22 -4.06
N VAL A 132 13.97 18.49 -4.02
CA VAL A 132 13.87 17.24 -3.26
C VAL A 132 14.08 16.06 -4.21
N LEU A 133 14.99 15.18 -3.82
CA LEU A 133 15.36 13.97 -4.55
C LEU A 133 15.28 12.79 -3.60
N GLY A 134 15.12 11.58 -4.12
CA GLY A 134 15.10 10.41 -3.25
C GLY A 134 15.02 9.10 -3.99
N ALA A 135 14.77 8.04 -3.22
CA ALA A 135 14.46 6.73 -3.73
C ALA A 135 13.70 5.90 -2.71
N LEU A 136 12.87 4.98 -3.20
CA LEU A 136 12.44 3.83 -2.42
C LEU A 136 13.62 2.84 -2.39
N THR A 137 14.18 2.59 -1.22
CA THR A 137 15.43 1.82 -1.08
C THR A 137 15.21 0.46 -0.43
N GLU A 138 14.11 0.30 0.30
CA GLU A 138 13.77 -0.96 0.96
C GLU A 138 12.37 -1.42 0.57
N LEU A 139 12.29 -2.69 0.18
CA LEU A 139 11.06 -3.46 0.13
C LEU A 139 11.38 -4.89 0.53
N ASN A 140 11.09 -5.23 1.79
CA ASN A 140 11.39 -6.54 2.37
C ASN A 140 10.08 -7.25 2.69
N TYR A 141 9.84 -8.39 2.03
CA TYR A 141 8.71 -9.25 2.32
C TYR A 141 9.02 -10.16 3.51
N ASN A 142 7.99 -10.48 4.29
CA ASN A 142 8.05 -11.51 5.32
C ASN A 142 9.12 -11.28 6.40
N ILE A 143 9.30 -10.02 6.83
CA ILE A 143 10.23 -9.67 7.92
C ILE A 143 9.82 -10.31 9.25
N SER A 144 8.52 -10.53 9.43
CA SER A 144 7.91 -11.28 10.52
C SER A 144 6.64 -11.92 9.96
N SER A 145 6.57 -13.24 10.05
CA SER A 145 5.32 -13.99 9.85
C SER A 145 5.07 -14.83 11.08
N GLY A 146 3.79 -14.91 11.42
CA GLY A 146 3.29 -15.74 12.50
C GLY A 146 2.06 -16.48 12.01
N GLY A 147 1.73 -17.56 12.68
CA GLY A 147 0.48 -18.22 12.42
C GLY A 147 0.28 -19.44 13.31
N ALA A 148 -0.97 -19.68 13.67
CA ALA A 148 -1.38 -20.85 14.41
C ALA A 148 -2.40 -21.60 13.55
N ARG A 149 -2.27 -22.93 13.48
CA ARG A 149 -3.21 -23.80 12.79
C ARG A 149 -3.56 -24.98 13.68
N LEU A 150 -4.85 -25.27 13.80
CA LEU A 150 -5.36 -26.42 14.54
C LEU A 150 -6.29 -27.21 13.64
N PHE A 151 -6.01 -28.49 13.46
CA PHE A 151 -6.86 -29.43 12.74
C PHE A 151 -7.12 -30.64 13.62
N VAL A 152 -8.39 -30.98 13.82
CA VAL A 152 -8.84 -32.16 14.56
C VAL A 152 -9.93 -32.85 13.75
N SER A 153 -9.74 -34.13 13.45
CA SER A 153 -10.76 -34.99 12.83
C SER A 153 -11.36 -34.43 11.53
N GLY A 154 -10.53 -33.78 10.70
CA GLY A 154 -10.99 -33.23 9.43
C GLY A 154 -11.71 -31.88 9.55
N ILE A 155 -11.63 -31.20 10.68
CA ILE A 155 -12.10 -29.81 10.83
C ILE A 155 -10.93 -29.01 11.38
N GLY A 156 -10.68 -27.82 10.84
CA GLY A 156 -9.66 -26.95 11.41
C GLY A 156 -9.80 -25.49 11.05
N ALA A 157 -8.98 -24.71 11.75
CA ALA A 157 -8.89 -23.28 11.56
C ALA A 157 -7.43 -22.83 11.65
N GLY A 158 -7.13 -21.74 10.96
CA GLY A 158 -5.81 -21.15 10.87
C GLY A 158 -5.88 -19.63 10.92
N LEU A 159 -4.87 -19.04 11.54
CA LEU A 159 -4.56 -17.62 11.43
C LEU A 159 -3.13 -17.49 10.91
N ARG A 160 -2.93 -16.57 9.97
CA ARG A 160 -1.61 -16.20 9.45
C ARG A 160 -1.47 -14.69 9.47
N THR A 161 -0.28 -14.20 9.80
CA THR A 161 0.10 -12.80 9.65
C THR A 161 1.38 -12.70 8.83
N ALA A 162 1.46 -11.65 8.03
CA ALA A 162 2.64 -11.32 7.24
C ALA A 162 2.92 -9.82 7.35
N VAL A 163 4.19 -9.48 7.56
CA VAL A 163 4.65 -8.11 7.61
C VAL A 163 5.61 -7.83 6.47
N ILE A 164 5.42 -6.68 5.81
CA ILE A 164 6.27 -6.17 4.74
C ILE A 164 6.88 -4.84 5.20
N ASN A 165 8.17 -4.65 5.01
CA ASN A 165 8.82 -3.36 5.24
C ASN A 165 8.96 -2.58 3.94
N VAL A 166 8.72 -1.28 4.04
CA VAL A 166 8.96 -0.31 2.97
C VAL A 166 9.82 0.82 3.52
N GLY A 167 10.91 1.15 2.83
CA GLY A 167 11.84 2.22 3.20
C GLY A 167 12.00 3.27 2.09
N LEU A 168 12.08 4.53 2.50
CA LEU A 168 12.21 5.69 1.66
C LEU A 168 13.32 6.60 2.18
N ASP A 169 14.25 6.96 1.29
CA ASP A 169 15.28 7.96 1.55
C ASP A 169 15.01 9.21 0.73
N LEU A 170 14.91 10.36 1.40
CA LEU A 170 14.75 11.68 0.77
C LEU A 170 15.90 12.60 1.17
N ARG A 171 16.30 13.47 0.24
CA ARG A 171 17.25 14.56 0.49
C ARG A 171 16.76 15.86 -0.15
N MET A 172 16.96 16.96 0.57
CA MET A 172 16.75 18.32 0.07
C MET A 172 18.08 18.96 -0.27
N VAL A 173 18.19 19.54 -1.47
CA VAL A 173 19.40 20.19 -1.97
C VAL A 173 19.10 21.65 -2.28
N ASP A 174 19.91 22.58 -1.77
CA ASP A 174 19.84 24.00 -2.16
C ASP A 174 20.43 24.15 -3.57
N ILE A 175 19.64 24.66 -4.51
CA ILE A 175 20.02 24.72 -5.94
C ILE A 175 21.14 25.74 -6.19
N ARG A 176 21.30 26.75 -5.33
CA ARG A 176 22.33 27.78 -5.48
C ARG A 176 23.70 27.27 -5.05
N THR A 177 23.74 26.38 -4.06
CA THR A 177 25.01 25.88 -3.47
C THR A 177 25.28 24.41 -3.76
N PHE A 178 24.29 23.67 -4.25
CA PHE A 178 24.29 22.21 -4.41
C PHE A 178 24.60 21.42 -3.13
N ARG A 179 24.51 22.07 -1.96
CA ARG A 179 24.68 21.39 -0.68
C ARG A 179 23.38 20.68 -0.31
N THR A 180 23.52 19.45 0.19
CA THR A 180 22.39 18.74 0.80
C THR A 180 22.12 19.40 2.16
N VAL A 181 20.96 20.03 2.29
CA VAL A 181 20.59 20.80 3.49
C VAL A 181 19.85 19.95 4.52
N TYR A 182 19.16 18.90 4.07
CA TYR A 182 18.43 17.98 4.94
C TYR A 182 18.32 16.61 4.29
N VAL A 183 18.33 15.56 5.10
CA VAL A 183 18.15 14.16 4.68
C VAL A 183 17.24 13.47 5.70
N THR A 184 16.33 12.64 5.22
CA THR A 184 15.56 11.74 6.07
C THR A 184 15.50 10.35 5.46
N SER A 185 15.52 9.33 6.33
CA SER A 185 15.37 7.92 6.00
C SER A 185 14.23 7.39 6.85
N LEU A 186 13.16 6.96 6.19
CA LEU A 186 11.92 6.55 6.85
C LEU A 186 11.54 5.14 6.43
N GLN A 187 11.04 4.37 7.38
CA GLN A 187 10.51 3.04 7.14
C GLN A 187 9.10 2.91 7.69
N LYS A 188 8.31 2.05 7.06
CA LYS A 188 7.00 1.63 7.55
C LYS A 188 6.79 0.15 7.32
N GLN A 189 6.23 -0.50 8.35
CA GLN A 189 5.72 -1.85 8.26
C GLN A 189 4.28 -1.81 7.73
N VAL A 190 4.01 -2.65 6.74
CA VAL A 190 2.70 -2.90 6.13
C VAL A 190 2.27 -4.29 6.56
N VAL A 191 1.15 -4.39 7.26
CA VAL A 191 0.69 -5.63 7.89
C VAL A 191 -0.47 -6.26 7.13
N GLY A 192 -0.45 -7.59 7.04
CA GLY A 192 -1.53 -8.41 6.52
C GLY A 192 -1.90 -9.52 7.49
N TYR A 193 -3.18 -9.89 7.51
CA TYR A 193 -3.66 -11.04 8.26
C TYR A 193 -4.72 -11.81 7.49
N GLU A 194 -4.67 -13.12 7.65
CA GLU A 194 -5.53 -14.10 7.00
C GLU A 194 -6.10 -15.03 8.06
N VAL A 195 -7.41 -15.22 8.02
CA VAL A 195 -8.14 -16.18 8.84
C VAL A 195 -8.76 -17.20 7.90
N GLU A 196 -8.55 -18.48 8.18
CA GLU A 196 -9.00 -19.61 7.38
C GLU A 196 -9.70 -20.63 8.28
N ALA A 197 -10.79 -21.22 7.82
CA ALA A 197 -11.49 -22.33 8.46
C ALA A 197 -11.92 -23.34 7.39
N GLY A 198 -11.58 -24.61 7.60
CA GLY A 198 -11.74 -25.66 6.59
C GLY A 198 -12.26 -26.97 7.17
N ILE A 199 -12.99 -27.72 6.35
CA ILE A 199 -13.47 -29.08 6.63
C ILE A 199 -12.99 -30.02 5.54
N TYR A 200 -12.29 -31.09 5.94
CA TYR A 200 -11.68 -32.12 5.13
C TYR A 200 -12.22 -33.49 5.50
N ARG A 201 -12.89 -34.18 4.57
CA ARG A 201 -13.38 -35.53 4.82
C ARG A 201 -13.13 -36.48 3.66
N PHE A 202 -12.62 -37.66 3.99
CA PHE A 202 -12.45 -38.75 3.04
C PHE A 202 -13.74 -39.58 2.94
N PHE A 203 -14.21 -39.79 1.71
CA PHE A 203 -15.26 -40.74 1.37
C PHE A 203 -14.69 -41.78 0.41
N GLY A 204 -14.27 -42.92 0.94
CA GLY A 204 -13.53 -43.92 0.17
C GLY A 204 -12.17 -43.36 -0.29
N ASN A 205 -11.95 -43.29 -1.60
CA ASN A 205 -10.72 -42.75 -2.19
C ASN A 205 -10.83 -41.25 -2.56
N GLN A 206 -11.94 -40.59 -2.21
CA GLN A 206 -12.20 -39.20 -2.60
C GLN A 206 -12.14 -38.25 -1.39
N LEU A 207 -11.38 -37.16 -1.50
CA LEU A 207 -11.33 -36.08 -0.53
C LEU A 207 -12.36 -35.01 -0.91
N ILE A 208 -13.22 -34.63 0.05
CA ILE A 208 -14.11 -33.48 -0.07
C ILE A 208 -13.61 -32.41 0.90
N GLU A 209 -13.39 -31.21 0.37
CA GLU A 209 -12.87 -30.04 1.08
C GLU A 209 -13.88 -28.89 0.98
N PHE A 210 -14.11 -28.21 2.10
CA PHE A 210 -14.90 -26.98 2.18
C PHE A 210 -14.12 -25.96 3.01
N ASP A 211 -13.71 -24.87 2.37
CA ASP A 211 -12.95 -23.80 3.02
C ASP A 211 -13.72 -22.48 3.00
N SER A 212 -13.55 -21.73 4.09
CA SER A 212 -14.02 -20.36 4.24
C SER A 212 -12.90 -19.54 4.87
N GLY A 213 -12.62 -18.36 4.31
CA GLY A 213 -11.56 -17.52 4.83
C GLY A 213 -11.79 -16.04 4.55
N ALA A 214 -11.11 -15.20 5.31
CA ALA A 214 -11.09 -13.75 5.14
C ALA A 214 -9.64 -13.25 5.23
N VAL A 215 -9.26 -12.41 4.27
CA VAL A 215 -7.94 -11.77 4.22
C VAL A 215 -8.15 -10.27 4.34
N ARG A 216 -7.36 -9.63 5.21
CA ARG A 216 -7.31 -8.16 5.34
C ARG A 216 -5.86 -7.72 5.30
N ASN A 217 -5.53 -6.95 4.27
CA ASN A 217 -4.18 -6.44 4.06
C ASN A 217 -4.19 -4.92 4.09
N GLU A 218 -3.21 -4.32 4.76
CA GLU A 218 -2.89 -2.92 4.51
C GLU A 218 -2.37 -2.79 3.04
N PRO A 219 -2.90 -1.85 2.25
CA PRO A 219 -2.42 -1.66 0.88
C PRO A 219 -0.97 -1.19 0.85
N LEU A 220 -0.11 -1.90 0.11
CA LEU A 220 1.31 -1.58 0.00
C LEU A 220 1.56 -0.15 -0.48
N GLN A 221 0.80 0.31 -1.49
CA GLN A 221 0.91 1.66 -2.03
C GLN A 221 0.46 2.73 -1.02
N LEU A 222 -0.44 2.39 -0.08
CA LEU A 222 -0.81 3.28 1.02
C LEU A 222 0.32 3.38 2.05
N GLY A 223 1.04 2.28 2.29
CA GLY A 223 2.27 2.26 3.07
C GLY A 223 3.35 3.16 2.48
N VAL A 224 3.62 3.04 1.18
CA VAL A 224 4.54 3.92 0.43
C VAL A 224 4.10 5.39 0.54
N ARG A 225 2.81 5.68 0.32
CA ARG A 225 2.29 7.04 0.46
C ARG A 225 2.50 7.59 1.88
N SER A 226 2.36 6.75 2.90
CA SER A 226 2.51 7.15 4.30
C SER A 226 3.94 7.59 4.61
N VAL A 227 4.95 6.84 4.15
CA VAL A 227 6.37 7.23 4.34
C VAL A 227 6.72 8.48 3.54
N VAL A 228 6.15 8.65 2.33
CA VAL A 228 6.33 9.87 1.53
C VAL A 228 5.71 11.08 2.22
N GLU A 229 4.50 10.95 2.77
CA GLU A 229 3.82 12.03 3.47
C GLU A 229 4.56 12.44 4.75
N MET A 230 5.08 11.48 5.52
CA MET A 230 5.91 11.78 6.68
C MET A 230 7.27 12.40 6.29
N GLY A 231 7.87 11.96 5.19
CA GLY A 231 9.09 12.55 4.65
C GLY A 231 8.89 14.00 4.22
N ALA A 232 7.77 14.29 3.55
CA ALA A 232 7.39 15.65 3.19
C ALA A 232 7.17 16.53 4.44
N TYR A 233 6.55 15.99 5.49
CA TYR A 233 6.36 16.69 6.76
C TYR A 233 7.72 17.07 7.38
N GLN A 234 8.63 16.11 7.54
CA GLN A 234 9.97 16.35 8.11
C GLN A 234 10.82 17.32 7.30
N LEU A 235 10.75 17.24 5.95
CA LEU A 235 11.45 18.18 5.07
C LEU A 235 11.06 19.64 5.35
N LEU A 236 9.80 19.90 5.68
CA LEU A 236 9.32 21.26 5.97
C LEU A 236 9.56 21.66 7.42
N THR A 237 9.29 20.78 8.39
CA THR A 237 9.36 21.11 9.81
C THR A 237 10.79 21.09 10.33
N GLU A 238 11.53 20.02 10.08
CA GLU A 238 12.91 19.86 10.52
C GLU A 238 13.89 20.51 9.53
N GLY A 239 13.69 20.28 8.22
CA GLY A 239 14.59 20.78 7.19
C GLY A 239 14.51 22.29 6.97
N LEU A 240 13.31 22.87 7.01
CA LEU A 240 13.08 24.30 6.77
C LEU A 240 12.63 25.07 8.03
N GLY A 241 12.50 24.39 9.17
CA GLY A 241 12.13 25.04 10.44
C GLY A 241 10.69 25.56 10.45
N LEU A 242 9.78 24.99 9.64
CA LEU A 242 8.38 25.42 9.63
C LEU A 242 7.74 25.10 10.99
N PRO A 243 7.19 26.10 11.71
CA PRO A 243 6.63 25.86 13.03
C PRO A 243 5.39 24.98 12.93
N VAL A 244 5.23 24.09 13.90
CA VAL A 244 4.11 23.16 13.99
C VAL A 244 3.07 23.71 14.97
N PRO A 245 1.77 23.66 14.67
CA PRO A 245 0.74 24.04 15.63
C PRO A 245 0.80 23.15 16.89
N ALA A 246 0.69 23.77 18.07
CA ALA A 246 0.74 23.04 19.34
C ALA A 246 -0.31 21.91 19.40
N GLY A 247 0.13 20.70 19.77
CA GLY A 247 -0.73 19.52 19.87
C GLY A 247 -1.09 18.85 18.53
N GLN A 248 -0.52 19.29 17.41
CA GLN A 248 -0.66 18.67 16.08
C GLN A 248 0.68 18.14 15.56
N GLU A 249 1.60 17.81 16.47
CA GLU A 249 2.90 17.25 16.14
C GLU A 249 2.75 15.81 15.69
N CYS A 250 3.27 15.52 14.50
CA CYS A 250 3.39 14.16 14.03
C CYS A 250 4.78 13.64 14.34
N ALA A 251 4.83 12.69 15.26
CA ALA A 251 6.04 12.01 15.69
C ALA A 251 6.17 10.66 15.01
N LEU A 252 7.41 10.28 14.71
CA LEU A 252 7.73 8.89 14.43
C LEU A 252 7.50 8.10 15.70
N HIS A 253 6.66 7.06 15.61
CA HIS A 253 6.50 6.13 16.72
C HIS A 253 7.69 5.18 16.68
N PRO A 254 8.34 4.88 17.82
CA PRO A 254 9.30 3.79 17.88
C PRO A 254 8.59 2.55 17.36
N GLY A 255 9.06 1.99 16.24
CA GLY A 255 8.46 0.81 15.67
C GLY A 255 8.44 -0.27 16.73
N GLN A 256 7.25 -0.64 17.22
CA GLN A 256 7.13 -1.85 18.01
C GLN A 256 7.49 -2.98 17.07
N HIS A 257 8.61 -3.66 17.34
CA HIS A 257 8.79 -5.00 16.82
C HIS A 257 7.54 -5.77 17.24
N VAL A 258 6.83 -6.35 16.28
CA VAL A 258 5.75 -7.30 16.56
C VAL A 258 6.42 -8.55 17.14
N ALA A 259 6.78 -8.45 18.42
CA ALA A 259 7.18 -9.54 19.27
C ALA A 259 5.99 -9.77 20.20
N ASP A 260 5.30 -10.89 19.94
CA ASP A 260 4.34 -11.57 20.84
C ASP A 260 3.31 -10.66 21.53
N ASP A 261 2.30 -10.21 20.79
CA ASP A 261 1.06 -9.74 21.43
C ASP A 261 0.13 -10.95 21.67
N ASP A 262 0.32 -11.62 22.82
CA ASP A 262 -0.47 -12.75 23.33
C ASP A 262 -1.97 -12.42 23.49
N SER A 263 -2.38 -11.16 23.35
CA SER A 263 -3.75 -10.71 23.55
C SER A 263 -4.73 -11.19 22.46
N ASN A 264 -4.25 -11.42 21.23
CA ASN A 264 -5.11 -11.85 20.12
C ASN A 264 -5.44 -13.35 20.19
N THR A 265 -4.56 -14.16 20.80
CA THR A 265 -4.77 -15.60 21.04
C THR A 265 -5.92 -15.85 22.02
N GLN A 266 -6.13 -14.95 22.99
CA GLN A 266 -7.24 -15.05 23.94
C GLN A 266 -8.60 -14.76 23.32
N GLN A 267 -8.67 -13.92 22.28
CA GLN A 267 -9.94 -13.57 21.63
C GLN A 267 -10.50 -14.71 20.76
N VAL A 268 -9.62 -15.51 20.15
CA VAL A 268 -10.01 -16.74 19.42
C VAL A 268 -10.41 -17.86 20.40
N ALA A 269 -9.74 -17.96 21.56
CA ALA A 269 -10.12 -18.90 22.61
C ALA A 269 -11.49 -18.57 23.26
N ALA A 270 -11.82 -17.27 23.39
CA ALA A 270 -13.10 -16.81 23.92
C ALA A 270 -14.29 -17.10 22.96
N ALA A 271 -14.08 -16.97 21.65
CA ALA A 271 -15.10 -17.34 20.66
C ALA A 271 -15.40 -18.85 20.62
N ASN A 272 -14.38 -19.69 20.88
CA ASN A 272 -14.51 -21.15 20.92
C ASN A 272 -15.01 -21.71 22.27
N THR A 273 -14.95 -20.95 23.36
CA THR A 273 -15.55 -21.36 24.65
C THR A 273 -17.05 -21.09 24.70
N SER A 274 -17.56 -20.09 23.96
CA SER A 274 -19.00 -19.86 23.82
C SER A 274 -19.73 -20.92 22.98
N SER A 275 -19.04 -21.67 22.12
CA SER A 275 -19.64 -22.77 21.35
C SER A 275 -19.64 -24.10 22.11
N ASN A 276 -18.67 -24.33 23.01
CA ASN A 276 -18.61 -25.55 23.83
C ASN A 276 -19.52 -25.52 25.08
N ALA A 277 -20.07 -24.37 25.48
CA ALA A 277 -21.08 -24.31 26.54
C ALA A 277 -22.46 -24.85 26.11
N ALA A 278 -22.66 -25.16 24.81
CA ALA A 278 -23.93 -25.65 24.27
C ALA A 278 -23.99 -27.18 24.05
N SER A 279 -22.90 -27.92 24.29
CA SER A 279 -22.92 -29.39 24.21
C SER A 279 -22.21 -29.99 25.42
N GLY A 280 -22.98 -30.26 26.47
CA GLY A 280 -22.54 -31.12 27.56
C GLY A 280 -22.29 -32.54 27.06
N ASN A 281 -21.04 -32.99 27.13
CA ASN A 281 -20.70 -34.35 27.48
C ASN A 281 -19.22 -34.44 27.86
N GLU A 282 -18.97 -34.84 29.10
CA GLU A 282 -17.65 -35.19 29.60
C GLU A 282 -17.12 -36.42 28.86
N ALA A 283 -15.90 -36.35 28.34
CA ALA A 283 -15.11 -37.52 28.03
C ALA A 283 -13.67 -37.29 28.51
N VAL A 284 -13.31 -38.07 29.51
CA VAL A 284 -12.00 -38.13 30.17
C VAL A 284 -10.92 -38.51 29.15
N ALA A 285 -9.93 -37.63 28.95
CA ALA A 285 -8.77 -37.91 28.11
C ALA A 285 -7.61 -38.47 28.97
N THR A 286 -7.18 -39.69 28.68
CA THR A 286 -5.91 -40.27 29.16
C THR A 286 -4.81 -39.91 28.14
N PRO A 287 -3.61 -39.50 28.56
CA PRO A 287 -2.57 -39.06 27.61
C PRO A 287 -1.83 -40.26 27.03
N LEU A 288 -1.67 -40.31 25.71
CA LEU A 288 -0.77 -41.24 25.02
C LEU A 288 0.39 -40.46 24.39
N GLN A 289 1.60 -40.94 24.72
CA GLN A 289 2.90 -40.34 24.43
C GLN A 289 3.21 -40.27 22.92
N ALA A 290 3.91 -39.20 22.54
CA ALA A 290 4.40 -38.96 21.19
C ALA A 290 5.62 -39.83 20.86
N THR A 291 5.65 -40.37 19.64
CA THR A 291 6.88 -40.87 18.98
C THR A 291 7.24 -39.94 17.81
N PRO A 292 8.54 -39.65 17.58
CA PRO A 292 8.96 -38.61 16.64
C PRO A 292 8.87 -39.08 15.19
N ALA A 293 8.48 -38.16 14.30
CA ALA A 293 8.43 -38.39 12.86
C ALA A 293 9.84 -38.29 12.24
N SER A 294 10.13 -39.24 11.35
CA SER A 294 11.39 -39.42 10.61
C SER A 294 11.63 -38.33 9.56
N GLU A 295 12.90 -38.00 9.36
CA GLU A 295 13.46 -37.05 8.39
C GLU A 295 13.09 -37.35 6.92
N VAL A 296 12.93 -36.28 6.12
CA VAL A 296 12.84 -36.31 4.65
C VAL A 296 14.23 -35.96 4.07
N PRO A 297 14.79 -36.72 3.12
CA PRO A 297 16.14 -36.47 2.62
C PRO A 297 16.19 -35.40 1.53
N ALA A 298 17.31 -34.68 1.51
CA ALA A 298 17.68 -33.65 0.55
C ALA A 298 17.95 -34.23 -0.85
N ALA A 299 17.47 -33.54 -1.89
CA ALA A 299 17.80 -33.84 -3.27
C ALA A 299 19.20 -33.29 -3.63
N SER A 300 20.11 -34.19 -4.01
CA SER A 300 21.45 -33.88 -4.50
C SER A 300 21.49 -33.66 -6.02
N SER A 301 22.30 -32.69 -6.43
CA SER A 301 22.77 -32.42 -7.79
C SER A 301 23.47 -33.60 -8.47
N ALA A 302 23.31 -33.75 -9.79
CA ALA A 302 24.42 -34.05 -10.71
C ALA A 302 24.00 -33.86 -12.18
N ALA A 303 24.95 -33.34 -12.95
CA ALA A 303 24.88 -33.02 -14.37
C ALA A 303 24.90 -34.26 -15.28
N GLN A 304 24.33 -34.09 -16.48
CA GLN A 304 24.94 -34.37 -17.79
C GLN A 304 24.37 -33.38 -18.81
#